data_AF-A0A836S2Y6-F1
#
_entry.id   AF-A0A836S2Y6-F1
#
_cell.length_a   1.000
_cell.length_b   1.000
_cell.length_c   1.000
_cell.angle_alpha   90.00
_cell.angle_beta   90.00
_cell.angle_gamma   90.00
#
_symmetry.space_group_name_H-M   'P 1'
#
loop_
_entity.id
_entity.type
_entity.pdbx_description
1 polymer ?
#
loop_
_entity_poly.entity_id
_entity_poly.type
_entity_poly.pdbx_seq_one_letter_code
_entity_poly.pdbx_strand_id
1 'polypeptide(L)'
;MVHFRNAIQLLAWTWVIINADGKIKALHHVSSRETTSYLERIQKSGFYQQFAGLSLSESEQKIDAVSGATLSTVAIARSVTALVDKASDSPLGIYLDEDTHDFSIDAVLSKAWIIHAFALSLFFIFAWQRRVKRSRKLILITAVLSVGYIGFYLNNSFTYVTFMHPFLGVSLSGLVTAYAALVLWSSVWNQNGYCRYVCPYGNFQRLLTRFIPQWRQQPFIPAKYFRKIRLILTLILAGGIILGLRHWSSFELYPDLFGLDVFSAWFWVSFALVLTSMVYPMLWCRLLCPTGAVLDLLTKWTSPKRASKSAGAIESVINFVPKKSVEIQPCEK
;
A
#
# COMPACT_ATOMS: atom_id res chain seq x y z
N MET A 1 14.55 -32.89 8.06
CA MET A 1 13.67 -32.00 7.27
C MET A 1 12.29 -32.12 7.85
N VAL A 2 11.82 -31.10 8.56
CA VAL A 2 10.58 -31.17 9.34
C VAL A 2 9.46 -30.49 8.55
N HIS A 3 8.42 -31.24 8.20
CA HIS A 3 7.24 -30.74 7.49
C HIS A 3 6.04 -30.75 8.42
N PHE A 4 5.49 -29.58 8.77
CA PHE A 4 4.25 -29.51 9.53
C PHE A 4 3.27 -28.49 8.95
N ARG A 5 2.00 -28.91 8.89
CA ARG A 5 0.84 -28.14 8.45
C ARG A 5 -0.02 -27.79 9.66
N ASN A 6 -0.40 -26.53 9.83
CA ASN A 6 -1.47 -26.06 10.74
C ASN A 6 -2.25 -24.89 10.10
N ALA A 7 -3.46 -24.60 10.59
CA ALA A 7 -4.48 -23.80 9.88
C ALA A 7 -4.18 -22.28 9.72
N ILE A 8 -3.21 -21.71 10.44
CA ILE A 8 -2.74 -20.31 10.23
C ILE A 8 -1.57 -20.27 9.21
N GLN A 9 -0.96 -21.42 8.95
CA GLN A 9 0.13 -21.71 8.00
C GLN A 9 -0.37 -21.90 6.55
N LEU A 10 -1.60 -21.47 6.22
CA LEU A 10 -2.22 -21.70 4.91
C LEU A 10 -1.71 -20.78 3.79
N LEU A 11 -0.78 -19.86 4.08
CA LEU A 11 -0.38 -18.82 3.13
C LEU A 11 1.13 -18.69 2.91
N ALA A 12 1.98 -19.43 3.63
CA ALA A 12 3.42 -19.44 3.37
C ALA A 12 4.09 -20.76 3.81
N TRP A 13 4.97 -21.29 2.97
CA TRP A 13 5.79 -22.46 3.23
C TRP A 13 7.21 -21.97 3.53
N THR A 14 7.73 -22.29 4.71
CA THR A 14 9.06 -21.88 5.15
C THR A 14 9.80 -23.08 5.69
N TRP A 15 11.05 -23.28 5.26
CA TRP A 15 11.94 -24.30 5.79
C TRP A 15 12.97 -23.66 6.69
N VAL A 16 13.07 -24.15 7.92
CA VAL A 16 14.11 -23.80 8.87
C VAL A 16 15.10 -24.96 8.89
N ILE A 17 16.37 -24.67 8.61
CA ILE A 17 17.46 -25.65 8.70
C ILE A 17 18.21 -25.34 10.00
N ILE A 18 18.32 -26.34 10.86
CA ILE A 18 18.95 -26.24 12.18
C ILE A 18 20.16 -27.18 12.20
N ASN A 19 21.27 -26.71 12.76
CA ASN A 19 22.48 -27.49 12.97
C ASN A 19 22.35 -28.37 14.24
N ALA A 20 23.25 -29.34 14.38
CA ALA A 20 23.31 -30.18 15.58
C ALA A 20 23.73 -29.39 16.85
N ASP A 21 24.28 -28.18 16.71
CA ASP A 21 24.63 -27.29 17.83
C ASP A 21 23.49 -26.36 18.25
N GLY A 22 22.25 -26.66 17.84
CA GLY A 22 21.07 -25.88 18.25
C GLY A 22 20.97 -24.50 17.60
N LYS A 23 21.71 -24.23 16.52
CA LYS A 23 21.64 -22.94 15.80
C LYS A 23 20.93 -23.04 14.46
N ILE A 24 20.21 -21.99 14.09
CA ILE A 24 19.62 -21.87 12.77
C ILE A 24 20.74 -21.70 11.73
N LYS A 25 20.82 -22.62 10.77
CA LYS A 25 21.75 -22.55 9.63
C LYS A 25 21.22 -21.65 8.52
N ALA A 26 19.96 -21.83 8.16
CA ALA A 26 19.35 -21.11 7.05
C ALA A 26 17.82 -21.12 7.13
N LEU A 27 17.23 -20.07 6.58
CA LEU A 27 15.79 -19.94 6.37
C LEU A 27 15.51 -19.89 4.86
N HIS A 28 14.70 -20.82 4.37
CA HIS A 28 14.26 -20.84 2.98
C HIS A 28 12.76 -20.59 2.89
N HIS A 29 12.40 -19.52 2.19
CA HIS A 29 11.02 -19.26 1.84
C HIS A 29 10.66 -20.04 0.57
N VAL A 30 9.69 -20.94 0.68
CA VAL A 30 9.33 -21.91 -0.38
C VAL A 30 8.15 -21.43 -1.20
N SER A 31 7.13 -20.86 -0.57
CA SER A 31 5.94 -20.36 -1.24
C SER A 31 5.22 -19.36 -0.36
N SER A 32 4.56 -18.36 -0.93
CA SER A 32 3.66 -17.47 -0.21
C SER A 32 2.56 -16.91 -1.10
N ARG A 33 1.44 -16.48 -0.49
CA ARG A 33 0.41 -15.66 -1.14
C ARG A 33 0.59 -14.16 -0.94
N GLU A 34 1.75 -13.75 -0.43
CA GLU A 34 2.14 -12.35 -0.33
C GLU A 34 2.39 -11.75 -1.71
N THR A 35 2.23 -10.43 -1.84
CA THR A 35 2.55 -9.70 -3.06
C THR A 35 4.04 -9.87 -3.41
N THR A 36 4.35 -10.25 -4.65
CA THR A 36 5.72 -10.54 -5.11
C THR A 36 6.69 -9.39 -4.83
N SER A 37 6.25 -8.14 -5.02
CA SER A 37 7.08 -6.96 -4.76
C SER A 37 7.51 -6.82 -3.30
N TYR A 38 6.71 -7.30 -2.34
CA TYR A 38 7.11 -7.38 -0.94
C TYR A 38 8.09 -8.52 -0.71
N LEU A 39 7.87 -9.70 -1.30
CA LEU A 39 8.79 -10.85 -1.19
C LEU A 39 10.19 -10.52 -1.75
N GLU A 40 10.25 -9.89 -2.93
CA GLU A 40 11.51 -9.43 -3.51
C GLU A 40 12.23 -8.42 -2.62
N ARG A 41 11.48 -7.48 -2.02
CA ARG A 41 12.05 -6.50 -1.10
C ARG A 41 12.67 -7.16 0.12
N ILE A 42 11.98 -8.14 0.72
CA ILE A 42 12.47 -8.94 1.86
C ILE A 42 13.74 -9.71 1.48
N GLN A 43 13.77 -10.29 0.28
CA GLN A 43 14.95 -10.99 -0.21
C GLN A 43 16.13 -10.04 -0.44
N LYS A 44 15.90 -8.91 -1.13
CA LYS A 44 16.92 -7.89 -1.45
C LYS A 44 17.48 -7.20 -0.21
N SER A 45 16.70 -7.10 0.87
CA SER A 45 17.17 -6.50 2.13
C SER A 45 18.05 -7.43 2.96
N GLY A 46 18.26 -8.68 2.54
CA GLY A 46 19.02 -9.65 3.33
C GLY A 46 18.27 -10.16 4.57
N PHE A 47 16.94 -10.11 4.59
CA PHE A 47 16.15 -10.44 5.79
C PHE A 47 16.35 -11.91 6.23
N TYR A 48 16.37 -12.84 5.28
CA TYR A 48 16.50 -14.28 5.58
C TYR A 48 17.87 -14.63 6.19
N GLN A 49 18.92 -13.87 5.87
CA GLN A 49 20.27 -14.08 6.36
C GLN A 49 20.41 -13.75 7.85
N GLN A 50 19.54 -12.89 8.39
CA GLN A 50 19.56 -12.52 9.81
C GLN A 50 19.22 -13.68 10.75
N PHE A 51 18.59 -14.74 10.23
CA PHE A 51 18.27 -15.93 10.99
C PHE A 51 19.48 -16.84 11.20
N ALA A 52 20.51 -16.74 10.34
CA ALA A 52 21.67 -17.60 10.44
C ALA A 52 22.47 -17.32 11.73
N GLY A 53 22.74 -18.35 12.50
CA GLY A 53 23.49 -18.28 13.76
C GLY A 53 22.65 -18.02 15.00
N LEU A 54 21.34 -17.74 14.86
CA LEU A 54 20.43 -17.61 16.00
C LEU A 54 20.36 -18.93 16.78
N SER A 55 20.62 -18.86 18.09
CA SER A 55 20.56 -20.01 19.01
C SER A 55 19.15 -20.28 19.46
N LEU A 56 18.73 -21.55 19.46
CA LEU A 56 17.39 -21.96 19.91
C LEU A 56 17.24 -21.97 21.44
N SER A 57 18.34 -21.98 22.19
CA SER A 57 18.36 -21.85 23.66
C SER A 57 18.17 -20.43 24.18
N GLU A 58 18.28 -19.42 23.31
CA GLU A 58 18.05 -18.02 23.70
C GLU A 58 16.57 -17.69 23.58
N SER A 59 15.97 -17.20 24.68
CA SER A 59 14.53 -17.02 24.77
C SER A 59 14.00 -15.86 23.92
N GLU A 60 14.72 -14.74 23.83
CA GLU A 60 14.25 -13.56 23.09
C GLU A 60 15.36 -13.01 22.19
N GLN A 61 15.18 -13.19 20.89
CA GLN A 61 16.10 -12.70 19.87
C GLN A 61 15.41 -11.68 18.97
N LYS A 62 16.17 -10.67 18.54
CA LYS A 62 15.66 -9.57 17.73
C LYS A 62 16.37 -9.51 16.39
N ILE A 63 15.59 -9.38 15.33
CA ILE A 63 16.08 -9.17 13.97
C ILE A 63 15.46 -7.90 13.38
N ASP A 64 16.11 -7.29 12.40
CA ASP A 64 15.61 -6.11 11.74
C ASP A 64 14.45 -6.46 10.78
N ALA A 65 13.27 -5.89 11.05
CA ALA A 65 12.15 -5.93 10.13
C ALA A 65 12.39 -5.05 8.90
N VAL A 66 11.77 -5.42 7.78
CA VAL A 66 11.95 -4.69 6.52
C VAL A 66 10.91 -3.57 6.40
N SER A 67 11.40 -2.35 6.23
CA SER A 67 10.54 -1.18 6.01
C SER A 67 9.74 -1.34 4.71
N GLY A 68 8.42 -1.14 4.80
CA GLY A 68 7.48 -1.34 3.68
C GLY A 68 7.01 -2.79 3.48
N ALA A 69 7.61 -3.77 4.17
CA ALA A 69 7.17 -5.17 4.19
C ALA A 69 7.08 -5.73 5.63
N THR A 70 6.84 -4.83 6.60
CA THR A 70 6.96 -5.12 8.04
C THR A 70 5.98 -6.21 8.49
N LEU A 71 4.75 -6.20 7.97
CA LEU A 71 3.74 -7.20 8.32
C LEU A 71 4.21 -8.60 7.92
N SER A 72 4.72 -8.73 6.70
CA SER A 72 5.24 -9.98 6.14
C SER A 72 6.47 -10.45 6.92
N THR A 73 7.41 -9.57 7.26
CA THR A 73 8.60 -9.96 8.05
C THR A 73 8.28 -10.37 9.48
N VAL A 74 7.33 -9.68 10.13
CA VAL A 74 6.84 -10.07 11.46
C VAL A 74 6.12 -11.42 11.39
N ALA A 75 5.32 -11.65 10.34
CA ALA A 75 4.67 -12.94 10.13
C ALA A 75 5.69 -14.07 9.89
N ILE A 76 6.77 -13.81 9.15
CA ILE A 76 7.85 -14.79 8.92
C ILE A 76 8.55 -15.12 10.25
N ALA A 77 8.96 -14.11 11.03
CA ALA A 77 9.62 -14.32 12.33
C ALA A 77 8.74 -15.15 13.28
N ARG A 78 7.46 -14.78 13.43
CA ARG A 78 6.48 -15.55 14.21
C ARG A 78 6.28 -16.97 13.69
N SER A 79 6.32 -17.17 12.38
CA SER A 79 6.20 -18.49 11.78
C SER A 79 7.41 -19.37 12.11
N VAL A 80 8.61 -18.79 12.18
CA VAL A 80 9.82 -19.52 12.62
C VAL A 80 9.72 -19.89 14.09
N THR A 81 9.36 -18.94 14.96
CA THR A 81 9.10 -19.21 16.39
C THR A 81 8.10 -20.34 16.57
N ALA A 82 6.94 -20.29 15.91
CA ALA A 82 5.93 -21.34 16.00
C ALA A 82 6.38 -22.70 15.41
N LEU A 83 7.30 -22.69 14.44
CA LEU A 83 7.87 -23.92 13.88
C LEU A 83 8.87 -24.57 14.83
N VAL A 84 9.69 -23.77 15.52
CA VAL A 84 10.62 -24.24 16.54
C VAL A 84 9.84 -24.79 17.73
N ASP A 85 8.91 -24.00 18.30
CA ASP A 85 8.05 -24.41 19.41
C ASP A 85 7.34 -25.76 19.14
N LYS A 86 6.77 -25.92 17.94
CA LYS A 86 6.14 -27.19 17.55
C LYS A 86 7.12 -28.35 17.39
N ALA A 87 8.39 -28.07 17.10
CA ALA A 87 9.44 -29.06 16.93
C ALA A 87 10.25 -29.30 18.23
N SER A 88 10.01 -28.52 19.29
CA SER A 88 10.77 -28.53 20.55
C SER A 88 10.75 -29.90 21.21
N ASP A 89 9.58 -30.52 21.35
CA ASP A 89 9.48 -31.90 21.87
C ASP A 89 10.05 -32.93 20.90
N SER A 90 9.74 -32.79 19.61
CA SER A 90 10.22 -33.69 18.56
C SER A 90 10.17 -33.03 17.18
N PRO A 91 11.24 -33.13 16.37
CA PRO A 91 12.46 -33.89 16.63
C PRO A 91 13.51 -33.18 17.47
N LEU A 92 13.40 -31.87 17.78
CA LEU A 92 14.52 -31.12 18.35
C LEU A 92 14.95 -31.63 19.72
N GLY A 93 14.02 -31.88 20.64
CA GLY A 93 14.31 -32.42 21.98
C GLY A 93 14.85 -33.86 22.00
N ILE A 94 14.91 -34.53 20.84
CA ILE A 94 15.59 -35.82 20.69
C ILE A 94 17.06 -35.62 20.30
N TYR A 95 17.38 -34.56 19.54
CA TYR A 95 18.71 -34.33 18.97
C TYR A 95 19.50 -33.22 19.68
N LEU A 96 18.83 -32.38 20.48
CA LEU A 96 19.42 -31.25 21.20
C LEU A 96 19.21 -31.46 22.70
N ASP A 97 20.25 -31.22 23.49
CA ASP A 97 20.21 -31.27 24.95
C ASP A 97 19.72 -29.94 25.58
N GLU A 98 19.29 -28.98 24.76
CA GLU A 98 18.88 -27.63 25.17
C GLU A 98 17.34 -27.48 25.16
N ASP A 99 16.81 -26.72 26.12
CA ASP A 99 15.40 -26.34 26.09
C ASP A 99 15.16 -25.27 25.02
N THR A 100 14.18 -25.53 24.16
CA THR A 100 13.84 -24.69 23.00
C THR A 100 12.42 -24.15 23.07
N HIS A 101 11.67 -24.41 24.16
CA HIS A 101 10.30 -23.95 24.33
C HIS A 101 10.18 -22.43 24.47
N ASP A 102 11.18 -21.80 25.09
CA ASP A 102 11.17 -20.35 25.31
C ASP A 102 11.67 -19.55 24.10
N PHE A 103 12.07 -20.21 23.01
CA PHE A 103 12.62 -19.56 21.83
C PHE A 103 11.61 -18.61 21.17
N SER A 104 11.99 -17.34 21.00
CA SER A 104 11.18 -16.37 20.27
C SER A 104 12.02 -15.40 19.45
N ILE A 105 11.52 -15.05 18.27
CA ILE A 105 12.13 -14.09 17.36
C ILE A 105 11.17 -12.94 17.13
N ASP A 106 11.62 -11.74 17.47
CA ASP A 106 10.92 -10.50 17.17
C ASP A 106 11.59 -9.77 16.00
N ALA A 107 10.83 -9.59 14.91
CA ALA A 107 11.23 -8.69 13.83
C ALA A 107 10.88 -7.25 14.22
N VAL A 108 11.89 -6.48 14.62
CA VAL A 108 11.74 -5.11 15.12
C VAL A 108 12.09 -4.12 14.01
N LEU A 109 11.24 -3.12 13.79
CA LEU A 109 11.52 -2.09 12.80
C LEU A 109 12.57 -1.11 13.33
N SER A 110 13.69 -0.99 12.62
CA SER A 110 14.73 -0.02 12.95
C SER A 110 14.18 1.42 12.98
N LYS A 111 14.82 2.32 13.73
CA LYS A 111 14.40 3.74 13.87
C LYS A 111 14.32 4.50 12.55
N ALA A 112 14.75 3.92 11.42
CA ALA A 112 14.58 4.47 10.07
C ALA A 112 13.12 4.81 9.72
N TRP A 113 12.14 4.14 10.34
CA TRP A 113 10.73 4.48 10.14
C TRP A 113 10.38 5.91 10.57
N ILE A 114 11.11 6.49 11.53
CA ILE A 114 10.92 7.87 12.00
C ILE A 114 11.27 8.86 10.87
N ILE A 115 12.33 8.57 10.11
CA ILE A 115 12.75 9.39 8.96
C ILE A 115 11.66 9.36 7.88
N HIS A 116 11.11 8.18 7.59
CA HIS A 116 10.01 8.04 6.63
C HIS A 116 8.72 8.73 7.11
N ALA A 117 8.38 8.61 8.39
CA ALA A 117 7.24 9.29 8.99
C ALA A 117 7.40 10.82 8.93
N PHE A 118 8.60 11.33 9.19
CA PHE A 118 8.92 12.74 9.04
C PHE A 118 8.78 13.20 7.58
N ALA A 119 9.36 12.46 6.63
CA ALA A 119 9.25 12.76 5.21
C ALA A 119 7.78 12.77 4.73
N LEU A 120 6.97 11.78 5.14
CA LEU A 120 5.54 11.75 4.86
C LEU A 120 4.83 12.97 5.47
N SER A 121 5.17 13.35 6.70
CA SER A 121 4.61 14.54 7.36
C SER A 121 4.87 15.82 6.55
N LEU A 122 6.04 15.96 5.92
CA LEU A 122 6.34 17.11 5.04
C LEU A 122 5.38 17.18 3.83
N PHE A 123 5.07 16.04 3.20
CA PHE A 123 4.06 16.00 2.11
C PHE A 123 2.69 16.49 2.61
N PHE A 124 2.28 16.10 3.82
CA PHE A 124 1.00 16.52 4.39
C PHE A 124 0.98 17.96 4.87
N ILE A 125 2.08 18.46 5.43
CA ILE A 125 2.24 19.88 5.80
C ILE A 125 2.10 20.74 4.54
N PHE A 126 2.79 20.37 3.46
CA PHE A 126 2.63 21.04 2.17
C PHE A 126 1.19 20.96 1.65
N ALA A 127 0.58 19.77 1.70
CA ALA A 127 -0.81 19.59 1.29
C ALA A 127 -1.76 20.47 2.10
N TRP A 128 -1.51 20.65 3.40
CA TRP A 128 -2.33 21.46 4.31
C TRP A 128 -2.15 22.95 4.08
N GLN A 129 -0.92 23.45 4.01
CA GLN A 129 -0.59 24.86 4.22
C GLN A 129 -1.41 25.80 3.34
N ARG A 130 -2.46 26.42 3.92
CA ARG A 130 -3.40 27.28 3.19
C ARG A 130 -2.78 28.62 2.79
N ARG A 131 -1.68 29.01 3.42
CA ARG A 131 -0.95 30.26 3.17
C ARG A 131 0.01 30.21 1.99
N VAL A 132 0.40 29.01 1.53
CA VAL A 132 1.30 28.89 0.37
C VAL A 132 0.46 28.99 -0.90
N LYS A 133 0.76 30.01 -1.72
CA LYS A 133 0.25 30.07 -3.09
C LYS A 133 0.81 28.88 -3.85
N ARG A 134 -0.03 27.87 -4.09
CA ARG A 134 0.34 26.63 -4.76
C ARG A 134 0.60 26.90 -6.24
N SER A 135 1.85 27.22 -6.57
CA SER A 135 2.25 27.44 -7.96
C SER A 135 2.17 26.13 -8.76
N ARG A 136 2.02 26.25 -10.08
CA ARG A 136 1.99 25.08 -10.98
C ARG A 136 3.26 24.23 -10.89
N LYS A 137 4.42 24.87 -10.64
CA LYS A 137 5.71 24.18 -10.47
C LYS A 137 5.72 23.35 -9.18
N LEU A 138 5.24 23.92 -8.08
CA LEU A 138 5.27 23.26 -6.79
C LEU A 138 4.37 22.01 -6.75
N ILE A 139 3.16 22.09 -7.34
CA ILE A 139 2.27 20.92 -7.47
C ILE A 139 2.94 19.81 -8.29
N LEU A 140 3.65 20.17 -9.37
CA LEU A 140 4.36 19.20 -10.20
C LEU A 140 5.51 18.53 -9.45
N ILE A 141 6.31 19.31 -8.72
CA ILE A 141 7.40 18.79 -7.89
C ILE A 141 6.85 17.82 -6.85
N THR A 142 5.80 18.19 -6.12
CA THR A 142 5.16 17.28 -5.14
C THR A 142 4.60 16.03 -5.80
N ALA A 143 4.03 16.12 -7.01
CA ALA A 143 3.52 14.96 -7.73
C ALA A 143 4.66 14.00 -8.12
N VAL A 144 5.77 14.51 -8.65
CA VAL A 144 6.96 13.70 -9.00
C VAL A 144 7.57 13.08 -7.75
N LEU A 145 7.75 13.85 -6.67
CA LEU A 145 8.27 13.33 -5.41
C LEU A 145 7.34 12.28 -4.79
N SER A 146 6.03 12.46 -4.88
CA SER A 146 5.05 11.49 -4.41
C SER A 146 5.17 10.17 -5.19
N VAL A 147 5.24 10.23 -6.52
CA VAL A 147 5.40 9.05 -7.39
C VAL A 147 6.74 8.35 -7.15
N GLY A 148 7.85 9.10 -7.07
CA GLY A 148 9.18 8.53 -6.86
C GLY A 148 9.38 7.99 -5.45
N TYR A 149 9.10 8.79 -4.42
CA TYR A 149 9.38 8.44 -3.03
C TYR A 149 8.30 7.54 -2.42
N ILE A 150 7.02 7.95 -2.45
CA ILE A 150 5.94 7.17 -1.83
C ILE A 150 5.58 5.99 -2.73
N GLY A 151 5.51 6.21 -4.05
CA GLY A 151 5.26 5.18 -5.05
C GLY A 151 6.39 4.16 -5.14
N PHE A 152 7.42 4.45 -5.93
CA PHE A 152 8.45 3.46 -6.27
C PHE A 152 9.39 3.10 -5.11
N TYR A 153 9.85 4.07 -4.31
CA TYR A 153 10.82 3.80 -3.25
C TYR A 153 10.20 3.11 -2.02
N LEU A 154 9.13 3.68 -1.45
CA LEU A 154 8.46 3.09 -0.30
C LEU A 154 7.54 1.92 -0.67
N ASN A 155 6.95 1.91 -1.87
CA ASN A 155 5.84 1.02 -2.25
C ASN A 155 4.79 0.87 -1.13
N ASN A 156 4.47 2.00 -0.49
CA ASN A 156 3.54 2.09 0.63
C ASN A 156 2.59 3.26 0.39
N SER A 157 1.36 2.94 -0.05
CA SER A 157 0.28 3.92 -0.16
C SER A 157 -0.87 3.55 0.76
N PHE A 158 -1.64 4.55 1.13
CA PHE A 158 -2.85 4.35 1.90
C PHE A 158 -3.96 3.90 0.96
N THR A 159 -4.35 2.63 1.06
CA THR A 159 -5.37 2.01 0.22
C THR A 159 -6.59 1.63 1.06
N TYR A 160 -7.60 1.02 0.43
CA TYR A 160 -8.77 0.58 1.18
C TYR A 160 -8.46 -0.61 2.09
N VAL A 161 -7.44 -1.40 1.76
CA VAL A 161 -6.91 -2.46 2.64
C VAL A 161 -6.47 -1.87 3.97
N THR A 162 -5.87 -0.68 3.95
CA THR A 162 -5.47 0.02 5.17
C THR A 162 -6.65 0.33 6.10
N PHE A 163 -7.83 0.63 5.54
CA PHE A 163 -9.06 0.77 6.33
C PHE A 163 -9.56 -0.55 6.91
N MET A 164 -9.29 -1.66 6.22
CA MET A 164 -9.76 -2.99 6.60
C MET A 164 -8.84 -3.65 7.64
N HIS A 165 -7.58 -3.22 7.79
CA HIS A 165 -6.63 -3.83 8.72
C HIS A 165 -7.17 -4.05 10.15
N PRO A 166 -7.87 -3.11 10.82
CA PRO A 166 -8.43 -3.34 12.15
C PRO A 166 -9.45 -4.50 12.18
N PHE A 167 -10.18 -4.72 11.09
CA PHE A 167 -11.19 -5.78 10.96
C PHE A 167 -10.59 -7.13 10.56
N LEU A 168 -9.37 -7.13 10.03
CA LEU A 168 -8.66 -8.34 9.61
C LEU A 168 -7.80 -8.94 10.73
N GLY A 169 -7.75 -8.30 11.91
CA GLY A 169 -6.95 -8.77 13.05
C GLY A 169 -5.44 -8.67 12.83
N VAL A 170 -4.99 -7.80 11.91
CA VAL A 170 -3.57 -7.62 11.62
C VAL A 170 -2.98 -6.50 12.45
N SER A 171 -1.78 -6.73 12.99
CA SER A 171 -1.04 -5.71 13.75
C SER A 171 -0.55 -4.59 12.82
N LEU A 172 -0.83 -3.35 13.20
CA LEU A 172 -0.38 -2.17 12.45
C LEU A 172 1.02 -1.75 12.90
N SER A 173 1.93 -1.53 11.94
CA SER A 173 3.23 -0.93 12.24
C SER A 173 3.07 0.55 12.59
N GLY A 174 4.01 1.09 13.38
CA GLY A 174 4.01 2.51 13.76
C GLY A 174 3.95 3.46 12.55
N LEU A 175 4.67 3.12 11.47
CA LEU A 175 4.65 3.90 10.22
C LEU A 175 3.28 3.89 9.55
N VAL A 176 2.65 2.72 9.41
CA VAL A 176 1.31 2.60 8.78
C VAL A 176 0.26 3.33 9.61
N THR A 177 0.31 3.21 10.94
CA THR A 177 -0.58 3.94 11.86
C THR A 177 -0.41 5.44 11.74
N ALA A 178 0.84 5.95 11.77
CA ALA A 178 1.12 7.37 11.61
C ALA A 178 0.65 7.89 10.24
N TYR A 179 0.90 7.11 9.18
CA TYR A 179 0.48 7.47 7.83
C TYR A 179 -1.05 7.52 7.71
N ALA A 180 -1.76 6.51 8.25
CA ALA A 180 -3.22 6.48 8.31
C ALA A 180 -3.79 7.70 9.04
N ALA A 181 -3.23 8.03 10.20
CA ALA A 181 -3.64 9.21 10.96
C ALA A 181 -3.50 10.50 10.14
N LEU A 182 -2.36 10.69 9.45
CA LEU A 182 -2.13 11.84 8.58
C LEU A 182 -3.13 11.91 7.41
N VAL A 183 -3.46 10.77 6.80
CA VAL A 183 -4.43 10.69 5.69
C VAL A 183 -5.83 11.06 6.14
N LEU A 184 -6.29 10.47 7.25
CA LEU A 184 -7.62 10.74 7.82
C LEU A 184 -7.72 12.21 8.22
N TRP A 185 -6.72 12.72 8.93
CA TRP A 185 -6.63 14.11 9.32
C TRP A 185 -6.68 15.06 8.11
N SER A 186 -5.90 14.78 7.07
CA SER A 186 -5.87 15.56 5.82
C SER A 186 -7.23 15.57 5.11
N SER A 187 -7.98 14.47 5.20
CA SER A 187 -9.28 14.35 4.53
C SER A 187 -10.33 15.20 5.22
N VAL A 188 -10.38 15.17 6.56
CA VAL A 188 -11.27 16.02 7.37
C VAL A 188 -10.97 17.51 7.17
N TRP A 189 -9.69 17.91 7.19
CA TRP A 189 -9.32 19.34 7.21
C TRP A 189 -9.16 20.00 5.83
N ASN A 190 -8.85 19.21 4.79
CA ASN A 190 -8.44 19.71 3.47
C ASN A 190 -9.18 19.07 2.29
N GLN A 191 -10.38 18.52 2.50
CA GLN A 191 -11.24 17.97 1.43
C GLN A 191 -10.50 16.95 0.53
N ASN A 192 -10.04 15.86 1.16
CA ASN A 192 -9.25 14.80 0.52
C ASN A 192 -7.91 15.28 -0.02
N GLY A 193 -7.16 15.97 0.85
CA GLY A 193 -5.80 16.41 0.57
C GLY A 193 -4.87 15.26 0.18
N TYR A 194 -5.08 14.07 0.74
CA TYR A 194 -4.34 12.86 0.39
C TYR A 194 -4.42 12.53 -1.10
N CYS A 195 -5.63 12.23 -1.60
CA CYS A 195 -5.85 11.92 -3.02
C CYS A 195 -5.45 13.06 -3.95
N ARG A 196 -5.42 14.31 -3.45
CA ARG A 196 -5.08 15.50 -4.23
C ARG A 196 -3.59 15.74 -4.39
N TYR A 197 -2.78 15.50 -3.36
CA TYR A 197 -1.38 15.93 -3.35
C TYR A 197 -0.38 14.82 -2.97
N VAL A 198 -0.81 13.81 -2.23
CA VAL A 198 0.09 12.85 -1.59
C VAL A 198 0.00 11.46 -2.23
N CYS A 199 -1.19 11.05 -2.69
CA CYS A 199 -1.40 9.73 -3.29
C CYS A 199 -0.54 9.54 -4.56
N PRO A 200 0.41 8.58 -4.56
CA PRO A 200 1.31 8.35 -5.69
C PRO A 200 0.55 7.90 -6.95
N TYR A 201 -0.42 7.00 -6.82
CA TYR A 201 -1.20 6.51 -7.96
C TYR A 201 -1.97 7.65 -8.66
N GLY A 202 -2.63 8.51 -7.87
CA GLY A 202 -3.35 9.67 -8.41
C GLY A 202 -2.43 10.71 -9.03
N ASN A 203 -1.24 10.93 -8.44
CA ASN A 203 -0.23 11.82 -9.01
C ASN A 203 0.37 11.27 -10.31
N PHE A 204 0.54 9.94 -10.41
CA PHE A 204 1.02 9.30 -11.63
C PHE A 204 0.05 9.54 -12.80
N GLN A 205 -1.25 9.29 -12.59
CA GLN A 205 -2.27 9.59 -13.58
C GLN A 205 -2.28 11.08 -14.00
N ARG A 206 -2.10 12.01 -13.04
CA ARG A 206 -2.02 13.46 -13.35
C ARG A 206 -0.82 13.83 -14.18
N LEU A 207 0.35 13.30 -13.84
CA LEU A 207 1.57 13.54 -14.59
C LEU A 207 1.38 13.08 -16.05
N LEU A 208 0.86 11.87 -16.26
CA LEU A 208 0.59 11.34 -17.61
C LEU A 208 -0.39 12.21 -18.40
N THR A 209 -1.50 12.64 -17.79
CA THR A 209 -2.49 13.52 -18.46
C THR A 209 -1.94 14.89 -18.86
N ARG A 210 -0.77 15.28 -18.31
CA ARG A 210 -0.09 16.54 -18.62
C ARG A 210 0.95 16.37 -19.72
N PHE A 211 1.54 15.19 -19.86
CA PHE A 211 2.48 14.89 -20.94
C PHE A 211 1.78 14.77 -22.31
N ILE A 212 0.54 14.27 -22.35
CA ILE A 212 -0.21 14.07 -23.60
C ILE A 212 -1.61 14.70 -23.52
N PRO A 213 -1.73 16.05 -23.49
CA PRO A 213 -3.01 16.72 -23.33
C PRO A 213 -3.97 16.53 -24.52
N GLN A 214 -3.45 16.28 -25.73
CA GLN A 214 -4.21 16.18 -26.97
C GLN A 214 -5.14 14.96 -27.06
N TRP A 215 -4.90 13.91 -26.28
CA TRP A 215 -5.73 12.70 -26.29
C TRP A 215 -6.93 12.79 -25.34
N ARG A 216 -7.05 13.90 -24.61
CA ARG A 216 -8.06 14.06 -23.57
C ARG A 216 -9.46 14.14 -24.17
N GLN A 217 -10.30 13.19 -23.78
CA GLN A 217 -11.72 13.17 -24.11
C GLN A 217 -12.57 13.34 -22.85
N GLN A 218 -13.79 13.84 -23.05
CA GLN A 218 -14.81 13.77 -22.00
C GLN A 218 -15.34 12.33 -21.96
N PRO A 219 -15.50 11.74 -20.76
CA PRO A 219 -16.07 10.41 -20.63
C PRO A 219 -17.53 10.41 -21.07
N PHE A 220 -17.96 9.33 -21.71
CA PHE A 220 -19.36 9.14 -22.14
C PHE A 220 -20.36 9.18 -20.97
N ILE A 221 -19.90 8.79 -19.77
CA ILE A 221 -20.74 8.70 -18.58
C ILE A 221 -20.68 10.02 -17.79
N PRO A 222 -21.83 10.64 -17.45
CA PRO A 222 -21.86 11.86 -16.65
C PRO A 222 -21.21 11.68 -15.27
N ALA A 223 -20.49 12.70 -14.80
CA ALA A 223 -19.70 12.66 -13.56
C ALA A 223 -20.50 12.30 -12.28
N LYS A 224 -21.83 12.45 -12.29
CA LYS A 224 -22.71 12.02 -11.19
C LYS A 224 -22.75 10.49 -11.04
N TYR A 225 -22.67 9.75 -12.15
CA TYR A 225 -22.72 8.28 -12.13
C TYR A 225 -21.39 7.68 -11.68
N PHE A 226 -20.26 8.27 -12.05
CA PHE A 226 -18.94 7.84 -11.55
C PHE A 226 -18.87 7.78 -10.03
N ARG A 227 -19.36 8.83 -9.36
CA ARG A 227 -19.41 8.87 -7.89
C ARG A 227 -20.29 7.77 -7.30
N LYS A 228 -21.45 7.50 -7.93
CA LYS A 228 -22.36 6.43 -7.49
C LYS A 228 -21.76 5.04 -7.71
N ILE A 229 -21.24 4.77 -8.91
CA ILE A 229 -20.61 3.49 -9.26
C ILE A 229 -19.46 3.18 -8.29
N ARG A 230 -18.56 4.15 -8.08
CA ARG A 230 -17.41 3.99 -7.18
C ARG A 230 -17.85 3.69 -5.74
N LEU A 231 -18.90 4.36 -5.25
CA LEU A 231 -19.46 4.12 -3.92
C LEU A 231 -20.10 2.73 -3.82
N ILE A 232 -20.92 2.34 -4.80
CA ILE A 232 -21.56 1.02 -4.85
C ILE A 232 -20.49 -0.08 -4.85
N LEU A 233 -19.47 0.04 -5.69
CA LEU A 233 -18.35 -0.90 -5.74
C LEU A 233 -17.63 -0.99 -4.38
N THR A 234 -17.44 0.13 -3.70
CA THR A 234 -16.81 0.15 -2.36
C THR A 234 -17.68 -0.55 -1.32
N LEU A 235 -19.00 -0.34 -1.35
CA LEU A 235 -19.95 -1.01 -0.46
C LEU A 235 -20.01 -2.52 -0.72
N ILE A 236 -19.98 -2.94 -1.99
CA ILE A 236 -19.90 -4.36 -2.37
C ILE A 236 -18.61 -4.98 -1.82
N LEU A 237 -17.45 -4.35 -2.05
CA LEU A 237 -16.17 -4.84 -1.57
C LEU A 237 -16.13 -4.95 -0.03
N ALA A 238 -16.57 -3.90 0.67
CA ALA A 238 -16.63 -3.90 2.13
C ALA A 238 -17.60 -4.97 2.66
N GLY A 239 -18.79 -5.08 2.03
CA GLY A 239 -19.79 -6.09 2.39
C GLY A 239 -19.27 -7.51 2.22
N GLY A 240 -18.61 -7.82 1.10
CA GLY A 240 -18.02 -9.14 0.87
C GLY A 240 -16.95 -9.49 1.91
N ILE A 241 -16.07 -8.56 2.27
CA ILE A 241 -15.04 -8.79 3.30
C ILE A 241 -15.68 -9.06 4.66
N ILE A 242 -16.69 -8.27 5.06
CA ILE A 242 -17.42 -8.46 6.32
C ILE A 242 -18.11 -9.83 6.36
N LEU A 243 -18.64 -10.29 5.22
CA LEU A 243 -19.24 -11.62 5.07
C LEU A 243 -18.22 -12.76 4.97
N GLY A 244 -16.91 -12.48 5.09
CA GLY A 244 -15.85 -13.49 5.14
C GLY A 244 -15.10 -13.70 3.82
N LEU A 245 -15.43 -12.98 2.74
CA LEU A 245 -14.71 -13.04 1.46
C LEU A 245 -13.41 -12.23 1.54
N ARG A 246 -12.45 -12.69 2.35
CA ARG A 246 -11.19 -11.98 2.61
C ARG A 246 -10.37 -11.72 1.35
N HIS A 247 -10.46 -12.56 0.32
CA HIS A 247 -9.74 -12.35 -0.95
C HIS A 247 -10.15 -11.06 -1.69
N TRP A 248 -11.28 -10.46 -1.33
CA TRP A 248 -11.74 -9.18 -1.89
C TRP A 248 -10.92 -8.00 -1.35
N SER A 249 -10.07 -8.21 -0.34
CA SER A 249 -9.09 -7.22 0.11
C SER A 249 -7.91 -7.07 -0.87
N SER A 250 -7.76 -7.96 -1.86
CA SER A 250 -6.72 -7.86 -2.88
C SER A 250 -7.12 -7.01 -4.09
N PHE A 251 -8.27 -6.32 -4.05
CA PHE A 251 -8.72 -5.40 -5.09
C PHE A 251 -7.96 -4.07 -5.03
N GLU A 252 -6.66 -4.11 -5.27
CA GLU A 252 -5.82 -2.91 -5.38
C GLU A 252 -4.82 -3.03 -6.52
N LEU A 253 -4.55 -1.89 -7.17
CA LEU A 253 -3.67 -1.80 -8.35
C LEU A 253 -2.30 -1.20 -8.02
N TYR A 254 -2.13 -0.78 -6.78
CA TYR A 254 -1.00 0.02 -6.36
C TYR A 254 0.28 -0.82 -6.15
N PRO A 255 0.27 -1.89 -5.34
CA PRO A 255 1.50 -2.61 -5.00
C PRO A 255 2.19 -3.23 -6.21
N ASP A 256 1.41 -3.76 -7.17
CA ASP A 256 1.96 -4.39 -8.38
C ASP A 256 2.62 -3.37 -9.30
N LEU A 257 1.96 -2.24 -9.57
CA LEU A 257 2.47 -1.20 -10.47
C LEU A 257 3.75 -0.54 -9.94
N PHE A 258 3.75 -0.12 -8.68
CA PHE A 258 4.89 0.55 -8.08
C PHE A 258 5.98 -0.42 -7.61
N GLY A 259 5.61 -1.69 -7.41
CA GLY A 259 6.53 -2.79 -7.23
C GLY A 259 7.19 -3.29 -8.52
N LEU A 260 6.71 -2.85 -9.69
CA LEU A 260 7.15 -3.29 -11.01
C LEU A 260 7.04 -4.81 -11.23
N ASP A 261 5.99 -5.42 -10.67
CA ASP A 261 5.76 -6.87 -10.79
C ASP A 261 5.13 -7.23 -12.14
N VAL A 262 5.95 -7.24 -13.20
CA VAL A 262 5.51 -7.48 -14.58
C VAL A 262 4.89 -8.86 -14.82
N PHE A 263 5.11 -9.82 -13.91
CA PHE A 263 4.55 -11.17 -14.00
C PHE A 263 3.15 -11.26 -13.37
N SER A 264 2.78 -10.30 -12.52
CA SER A 264 1.43 -10.21 -11.96
C SER A 264 0.42 -9.74 -13.02
N ALA A 265 -0.72 -10.41 -13.11
CA ALA A 265 -1.84 -9.94 -13.95
C ALA A 265 -2.33 -8.55 -13.51
N TRP A 266 -2.27 -8.24 -12.20
CA TRP A 266 -2.68 -6.96 -11.65
C TRP A 266 -1.78 -5.81 -12.08
N PHE A 267 -0.50 -6.06 -12.35
CA PHE A 267 0.40 -5.06 -12.95
C PHE A 267 -0.12 -4.59 -14.30
N TRP A 268 -0.48 -5.52 -15.20
CA TRP A 268 -0.97 -5.18 -16.53
C TRP A 268 -2.33 -4.47 -16.48
N VAL A 269 -3.22 -4.90 -15.59
CA VAL A 269 -4.49 -4.20 -15.35
C VAL A 269 -4.24 -2.76 -14.87
N SER A 270 -3.34 -2.59 -13.91
CA SER A 270 -2.95 -1.30 -13.36
C SER A 270 -2.32 -0.38 -14.41
N PHE A 271 -1.36 -0.92 -15.16
CA PHE A 271 -0.66 -0.22 -16.23
C PHE A 271 -1.64 0.22 -17.34
N ALA A 272 -2.52 -0.67 -17.79
CA ALA A 272 -3.55 -0.35 -18.78
C ALA A 272 -4.50 0.76 -18.29
N LEU A 273 -4.94 0.72 -17.03
CA LEU A 273 -5.79 1.77 -16.45
C LEU A 273 -5.08 3.11 -16.31
N VAL A 274 -3.78 3.09 -16.01
CA VAL A 274 -2.94 4.27 -15.97
C VAL A 274 -2.75 4.86 -17.37
N LEU A 275 -2.51 4.04 -18.40
CA LEU A 275 -2.44 4.50 -19.80
C LEU A 275 -3.78 5.06 -20.30
N THR A 276 -4.88 4.37 -19.99
CA THR A 276 -6.24 4.82 -20.34
C THR A 276 -6.55 6.18 -19.73
N SER A 277 -5.88 6.55 -18.63
CA SER A 277 -6.03 7.86 -18.02
C SER A 277 -5.54 9.02 -18.89
N MET A 278 -4.70 8.77 -19.89
CA MET A 278 -4.32 9.77 -20.90
C MET A 278 -5.52 10.23 -21.73
N VAL A 279 -6.44 9.29 -22.04
CA VAL A 279 -7.68 9.57 -22.77
C VAL A 279 -8.78 10.06 -21.83
N TYR A 280 -8.99 9.33 -20.72
CA TYR A 280 -10.01 9.65 -19.71
C TYR A 280 -9.36 10.03 -18.38
N PRO A 281 -9.14 11.33 -18.10
CA PRO A 281 -8.36 11.77 -16.96
C PRO A 281 -8.85 11.19 -15.64
N MET A 282 -7.91 10.61 -14.89
CA MET A 282 -8.15 10.07 -13.54
C MET A 282 -9.20 8.96 -13.48
N LEU A 283 -9.32 8.13 -14.53
CA LEU A 283 -10.35 7.08 -14.65
C LEU A 283 -10.46 6.22 -13.39
N TRP A 284 -9.37 5.55 -12.98
CA TRP A 284 -9.33 4.75 -11.75
C TRP A 284 -9.80 5.54 -10.52
N CYS A 285 -9.19 6.70 -10.24
CA CYS A 285 -9.54 7.51 -9.07
C CYS A 285 -11.00 7.99 -9.07
N ARG A 286 -11.62 8.22 -10.24
CA ARG A 286 -12.99 8.73 -10.36
C ARG A 286 -14.06 7.63 -10.37
N LEU A 287 -13.75 6.47 -10.94
CA LEU A 287 -14.72 5.39 -11.19
C LEU A 287 -14.57 4.18 -10.27
N LEU A 288 -13.33 3.77 -9.96
CA LEU A 288 -13.07 2.44 -9.40
C LEU A 288 -12.37 2.45 -8.04
N CYS A 289 -11.66 3.51 -7.68
CA CYS A 289 -10.85 3.55 -6.45
C CYS A 289 -11.71 3.56 -5.17
N PRO A 290 -11.71 2.49 -4.35
CA PRO A 290 -12.51 2.43 -3.14
C PRO A 290 -12.03 3.39 -2.04
N THR A 291 -10.71 3.58 -1.92
CA THR A 291 -10.10 4.52 -0.96
C THR A 291 -10.63 5.93 -1.16
N GLY A 292 -10.73 6.39 -2.41
CA GLY A 292 -11.26 7.70 -2.74
C GLY A 292 -12.73 7.86 -2.35
N ALA A 293 -13.54 6.80 -2.45
CA ALA A 293 -14.94 6.84 -2.02
C ALA A 293 -15.08 6.96 -0.50
N VAL A 294 -14.30 6.19 0.28
CA VAL A 294 -14.30 6.26 1.74
C VAL A 294 -13.88 7.65 2.22
N LEU A 295 -12.79 8.21 1.69
CA LEU A 295 -12.30 9.54 2.07
C LEU A 295 -13.28 10.67 1.65
N ASP A 296 -13.91 10.56 0.47
CA ASP A 296 -15.00 11.46 0.05
C ASP A 296 -16.20 11.40 1.00
N LEU A 297 -16.57 10.21 1.49
CA LEU A 297 -17.65 10.05 2.47
C LEU A 297 -17.30 10.71 3.81
N LEU A 298 -16.09 10.47 4.32
CA LEU A 298 -15.59 11.05 5.57
C LEU A 298 -15.57 12.59 5.51
N THR A 299 -15.14 13.16 4.38
CA THR A 299 -15.15 14.62 4.17
C THR A 299 -16.57 15.18 4.18
N LYS A 300 -17.53 14.49 3.55
CA LYS A 300 -18.93 14.92 3.50
C LYS A 300 -19.58 14.90 4.88
N TRP A 301 -19.30 13.88 5.67
CA TRP A 301 -19.87 13.69 6.99
C TRP A 301 -19.36 14.74 7.98
N THR A 302 -18.07 15.09 7.92
CA THR A 302 -17.44 16.06 8.82
C THR A 302 -17.63 17.53 8.40
N SER A 303 -17.94 17.82 7.13
CA SER A 303 -18.16 19.20 6.69
C SER A 303 -19.20 19.34 5.54
N PRO A 304 -20.51 19.23 5.85
CA PRO A 304 -21.59 19.28 4.86
C PRO A 304 -21.59 20.56 4.01
N LYS A 305 -21.30 21.72 4.64
CA LYS A 305 -21.24 23.04 3.97
C LYS A 305 -20.03 23.22 3.03
N ARG A 306 -18.99 22.38 3.14
CA ARG A 306 -17.78 22.44 2.29
C ARG A 306 -17.79 21.41 1.14
N ALA A 307 -18.69 20.42 1.19
CA ALA A 307 -18.76 19.32 0.23
C ALA A 307 -19.27 19.72 -1.17
N SER A 308 -20.06 20.79 -1.33
CA SER A 308 -20.49 21.23 -2.67
C SER A 308 -19.36 21.88 -3.48
N LYS A 309 -18.33 22.44 -2.82
CA LYS A 309 -17.14 23.03 -3.47
C LYS A 309 -16.08 21.99 -3.90
N SER A 310 -16.09 20.78 -3.36
CA SER A 310 -15.06 19.76 -3.68
C SER A 310 -15.25 19.13 -5.06
N ALA A 311 -16.50 19.01 -5.54
CA ALA A 311 -16.81 18.59 -6.92
C ALA A 311 -16.19 19.56 -7.94
N GLY A 312 -16.31 20.87 -7.69
CA GLY A 312 -15.66 21.91 -8.50
C GLY A 312 -14.15 22.05 -8.28
N ALA A 313 -13.58 21.49 -7.20
CA ALA A 313 -12.15 21.61 -6.90
C ALA A 313 -11.28 20.55 -7.59
N ILE A 314 -11.81 19.33 -7.81
CA ILE A 314 -11.17 18.34 -8.70
C ILE A 314 -11.22 18.86 -10.16
N GLU A 315 -12.30 19.53 -10.50
CA GLU A 315 -12.50 20.18 -11.80
C GLU A 315 -11.62 21.43 -11.95
N SER A 316 -11.40 22.22 -10.90
CA SER A 316 -10.55 23.41 -10.94
C SER A 316 -9.06 23.10 -11.09
N VAL A 317 -8.56 22.01 -10.48
CA VAL A 317 -7.17 21.56 -10.72
C VAL A 317 -6.98 21.06 -12.15
N ILE A 318 -8.02 20.53 -12.80
CA ILE A 318 -7.99 20.11 -14.20
C ILE A 318 -8.15 21.32 -15.15
N ASN A 319 -8.96 22.31 -14.78
CA ASN A 319 -9.08 23.61 -15.46
C ASN A 319 -7.86 24.54 -15.22
N PHE A 320 -6.91 24.12 -14.38
CA PHE A 320 -5.64 24.83 -14.16
C PHE A 320 -4.60 24.57 -15.26
N VAL A 321 -4.92 23.72 -16.24
CA VAL A 321 -4.19 23.57 -17.51
C VAL A 321 -5.01 24.30 -18.57
N PRO A 322 -4.43 25.25 -19.32
CA PRO A 322 -5.20 26.05 -20.27
C PRO A 322 -5.91 25.11 -21.25
N LYS A 323 -7.23 25.31 -21.42
CA LYS A 323 -7.89 24.93 -22.66
C LYS A 323 -7.15 25.72 -23.75
N LYS A 324 -6.26 25.09 -24.51
CA LYS A 324 -6.08 25.56 -25.88
C LYS A 324 -7.43 25.27 -26.53
N SER A 325 -8.18 26.33 -26.77
CA SER A 325 -9.32 26.32 -27.66
C SER A 325 -8.85 25.67 -28.96
N VAL A 326 -9.30 24.44 -29.21
CA VAL A 326 -9.39 23.96 -30.58
C VAL A 326 -10.53 24.78 -31.17
N GLU A 327 -10.15 25.91 -31.74
CA GLU A 327 -10.99 26.70 -32.62
C GLU A 327 -11.23 25.80 -33.84
N ILE A 328 -12.37 25.12 -33.85
CA ILE A 328 -12.84 24.41 -35.03
C ILE A 328 -13.17 25.51 -36.03
N GLN A 329 -12.25 25.77 -36.96
CA GLN A 329 -12.58 26.59 -38.12
C GLN A 329 -13.74 25.90 -38.86
N PRO A 330 -14.83 26.62 -39.16
CA PRO A 330 -15.90 26.08 -39.97
C PRO A 330 -15.34 25.79 -41.36
N CYS A 331 -15.52 24.57 -41.86
CA CYS A 331 -15.36 24.28 -43.28
C CYS A 331 -16.32 25.18 -44.05
N GLU A 332 -15.77 26.16 -44.75
CA GLU A 332 -16.50 27.06 -45.62
C GLU A 332 -16.64 26.39 -46.99
N LYS A 333 -17.89 26.03 -47.29
CA LYS A 333 -18.55 25.67 -48.57
C LYS A 333 -17.95 24.59 -49.46
#